data_AF-A0A965DKN8-F1
#
_entry.id   AF-A0A965DKN8-F1
#
_cell.length_a   1.000
_cell.length_b   1.000
_cell.length_c   1.000
_cell.angle_alpha   90.00
_cell.angle_beta   90.00
_cell.angle_gamma   90.00
#
_symmetry.space_group_name_H-M   'P 1'
#
loop_
_entity.id
_entity.type
_entity.pdbx_description
1 polymer ?
#
loop_
_entity_poly.entity_id
_entity_poly.type
_entity_poly.pdbx_seq_one_letter_code
_entity_poly.pdbx_strand_id
1 'polypeptide(L)'
;EMSSGILALTHTQHRRPRISMLVLNMQASFHKKAVGKIRFECHDGDKIFDAIEKAVSTKEGIICETTSKGYDEHDRCVAEFNITWTFKETSK
;
A
#
# COMPACT_ATOMS: atom_id res chain seq x y z
N GLU A 1 -4.73 -5.49 2.93
CA GLU A 1 -3.68 -6.33 2.31
C GLU A 1 -2.35 -5.99 2.99
N MET A 2 -1.46 -6.97 3.18
CA MET A 2 -0.29 -6.81 4.06
C MET A 2 0.95 -6.32 3.30
N SER A 3 1.11 -6.63 2.00
CA SER A 3 2.27 -6.21 1.20
C SER A 3 2.35 -4.69 1.03
N SER A 4 1.24 -4.00 0.74
CA SER A 4 1.24 -2.52 0.71
C SER A 4 1.39 -1.92 2.11
N GLY A 5 0.84 -2.58 3.14
CA GLY A 5 0.93 -2.14 4.53
C GLY A 5 2.35 -2.21 5.11
N ILE A 6 3.11 -3.27 4.80
CA ILE A 6 4.50 -3.43 5.25
C ILE A 6 5.41 -2.38 4.58
N LEU A 7 5.21 -2.07 3.30
CA LEU A 7 5.98 -1.03 2.61
C LEU A 7 5.74 0.34 3.25
N ALA A 8 4.47 0.71 3.48
CA ALA A 8 4.11 1.93 4.18
C ALA A 8 4.67 1.97 5.62
N LEU A 9 4.64 0.85 6.35
CA LEU A 9 5.19 0.76 7.70
C LEU A 9 6.71 0.93 7.71
N THR A 10 7.42 0.30 6.76
CA THR A 10 8.88 0.38 6.63
C THR A 10 9.34 1.82 6.39
N HIS A 11 8.59 2.58 5.58
CA HIS A 11 8.91 3.97 5.29
C HIS A 11 8.49 4.98 6.37
N THR A 12 7.71 4.56 7.38
CA THR A 12 7.17 5.44 8.43
C THR A 12 7.70 5.14 9.84
N GLN A 13 8.04 3.88 10.17
CA GLN A 13 8.36 3.49 11.55
C GLN A 13 9.63 4.13 12.16
N HIS A 14 10.59 4.54 11.33
CA HIS A 14 11.85 5.13 11.79
C HIS A 14 12.04 6.59 11.35
N ARG A 15 11.02 7.23 10.76
CA ARG A 15 11.10 8.63 10.33
C ARG A 15 10.74 9.60 11.45
N ARG A 16 11.45 10.73 11.45
CA ARG A 16 11.05 11.98 12.12
C ARG A 16 10.93 13.04 11.03
N PRO A 17 9.79 13.71 10.86
CA PRO A 17 8.58 13.69 11.71
C PRO A 17 7.76 12.39 11.58
N ARG A 18 6.91 12.10 12.57
CA ARG A 18 6.04 10.92 12.54
C ARG A 18 4.99 11.08 11.45
N ILE A 19 4.71 10.00 10.73
CA ILE A 19 3.68 9.98 9.68
C ILE A 19 2.56 9.04 10.13
N SER A 20 1.34 9.56 10.17
CA SER A 20 0.13 8.76 10.33
C SER A 20 -0.24 8.17 8.97
N MET A 21 -0.51 6.87 8.94
CA MET A 21 -1.03 6.16 7.78
C MET A 21 -2.42 5.60 8.07
N LEU A 22 -3.38 5.79 7.17
CA LEU A 22 -4.74 5.26 7.29
C LEU A 22 -5.21 4.71 5.93
N VAL A 23 -5.84 3.54 5.96
CA VAL A 23 -6.58 3.00 4.79
C VAL A 23 -7.88 3.78 4.66
N LEU A 24 -8.01 4.57 3.60
CA LEU A 24 -9.25 5.30 3.30
C LEU A 24 -10.24 4.41 2.55
N ASN A 25 -9.74 3.59 1.63
CA ASN A 25 -10.59 2.74 0.81
C ASN A 25 -9.86 1.45 0.40
N MET A 26 -10.62 0.39 0.17
CA MET A 26 -10.10 -0.89 -0.30
C MET A 26 -11.11 -1.52 -1.27
N GLN A 27 -10.66 -1.75 -2.50
CA GLN A 27 -11.36 -2.52 -3.51
C GLN A 27 -10.60 -3.82 -3.77
N ALA A 28 -11.34 -4.92 -3.86
CA ALA A 28 -10.78 -6.23 -4.20
C ALA A 28 -11.58 -6.86 -5.34
N SER A 29 -10.87 -7.35 -6.34
CA SER A 29 -11.41 -8.06 -7.49
C SER A 29 -10.91 -9.51 -7.46
N PHE A 30 -11.81 -10.48 -7.46
CA PHE A 30 -11.47 -11.89 -7.47
C PHE A 30 -11.83 -12.49 -8.82
N HIS A 31 -10.82 -12.82 -9.62
CA HIS A 31 -11.03 -13.30 -10.98
C HIS A 31 -11.26 -14.82 -11.04
N LYS A 32 -10.61 -15.56 -10.15
CA LYS A 32 -10.68 -17.02 -10.08
C LYS A 32 -10.57 -17.48 -8.63
N LYS A 33 -11.00 -18.71 -8.36
CA LYS A 33 -10.78 -19.34 -7.07
C LYS A 33 -9.27 -19.51 -6.84
N ALA A 34 -8.76 -18.85 -5.80
CA ALA A 34 -7.41 -19.05 -5.31
C ALA A 34 -7.29 -20.47 -4.71
N VAL A 35 -6.44 -21.31 -5.30
CA VAL A 35 -6.16 -22.68 -4.83
C VAL A 35 -4.65 -22.83 -4.70
N GLY A 36 -4.19 -23.37 -3.57
CA GLY A 36 -2.76 -23.51 -3.29
C GLY A 36 -2.12 -22.23 -2.73
N LYS A 37 -0.80 -22.09 -2.91
CA LYS A 37 -0.05 -20.93 -2.42
C LYS A 37 -0.27 -19.73 -3.35
N ILE A 38 -0.68 -18.60 -2.78
CA ILE A 38 -0.86 -17.34 -3.51
C ILE A 38 0.25 -16.36 -3.13
N ARG A 39 0.93 -15.82 -4.15
CA ARG A 39 1.94 -14.77 -4.02
C ARG A 39 1.29 -13.43 -4.31
N PHE A 40 1.26 -12.54 -3.33
CA PHE A 40 0.83 -11.15 -3.52
C PHE A 40 2.03 -10.27 -3.80
N GLU A 41 1.93 -9.48 -4.86
CA GLU A 41 2.95 -8.50 -5.23
C GLU A 41 2.36 -7.11 -5.35
N CYS A 42 3.01 -6.16 -4.68
CA CYS A 42 2.79 -4.74 -4.83
C CYS A 42 4.08 -4.12 -5.35
N HIS A 43 4.02 -3.51 -6.53
CA HIS A 43 5.17 -2.84 -7.16
C HIS A 43 5.13 -1.32 -6.98
N ASP A 44 4.19 -0.80 -6.18
CA ASP A 44 3.98 0.63 -5.96
C ASP A 44 4.82 1.19 -4.78
N GLY A 45 5.95 0.55 -4.44
CA GLY A 45 6.83 0.99 -3.36
C GLY A 45 7.31 2.44 -3.53
N ASP A 46 7.77 2.79 -4.74
CA ASP A 46 8.24 4.15 -5.04
C ASP A 46 7.12 5.18 -4.93
N LYS A 47 5.89 4.84 -5.35
CA LYS A 47 4.73 5.73 -5.22
C LYS A 47 4.39 6.02 -3.76
N ILE A 48 4.48 5.00 -2.90
CA ILE A 48 4.27 5.16 -1.46
C ILE A 48 5.36 6.07 -0.88
N PHE A 49 6.63 5.86 -1.26
CA PHE A 49 7.74 6.68 -0.82
C PHE A 49 7.55 8.15 -1.20
N ASP A 50 7.23 8.43 -2.47
CA ASP A 50 6.98 9.79 -2.97
C ASP A 50 5.78 10.46 -2.28
N ALA A 51 4.72 9.70 -2.01
CA ALA A 51 3.55 10.20 -1.30
C ALA A 51 3.89 10.60 0.15
N ILE A 52 4.72 9.80 0.82
CA ILE A 52 5.20 10.11 2.18
C ILE A 52 6.10 11.35 2.16
N GLU A 53 7.05 11.46 1.23
CA GLU A 53 7.92 12.63 1.11
C GLU A 53 7.13 13.90 0.83
N LYS A 54 6.13 13.82 -0.05
CA LYS A 54 5.20 14.93 -0.29
C LYS A 54 4.47 15.32 0.99
N ALA A 55 3.92 14.36 1.72
CA ALA A 55 3.18 14.63 2.97
C ALA A 55 4.06 15.32 4.03
N VAL A 56 5.35 14.96 4.12
CA VAL A 56 6.32 15.64 4.99
C VAL A 56 6.62 17.06 4.49
N SER A 57 6.83 17.24 3.19
CA SER A 57 7.19 18.54 2.62
C SER A 57 6.05 19.57 2.69
N THR A 58 4.80 19.14 2.45
CA THR A 58 3.63 20.03 2.38
C THR A 58 2.92 20.17 3.72
N LYS A 59 3.12 19.23 4.66
CA LYS A 59 2.35 19.09 5.91
C LYS A 59 0.86 18.85 5.70
N GLU A 60 0.47 18.46 4.49
CA GLU A 60 -0.90 18.16 4.11
C GLU A 60 -1.14 16.65 4.06
N GLY A 61 -2.41 16.24 4.10
CA GLY A 61 -2.79 14.84 3.92
C GLY A 61 -2.68 14.44 2.45
N ILE A 62 -1.80 13.49 2.14
CA ILE A 62 -1.62 12.97 0.78
C ILE A 62 -2.33 11.64 0.62
N ILE A 63 -3.06 11.50 -0.49
CA ILE A 63 -3.71 10.26 -0.89
C ILE A 63 -2.79 9.49 -1.85
N CYS A 64 -2.63 8.19 -1.63
CA CYS A 64 -1.83 7.30 -2.46
C CYS A 64 -2.63 6.03 -2.76
N GLU A 65 -2.81 5.72 -4.04
CA GLU A 65 -3.46 4.47 -4.46
C GLU A 65 -2.39 3.44 -4.84
N THR A 66 -2.52 2.26 -4.27
CA THR A 66 -1.59 1.13 -4.48
C THR A 66 -2.37 -0.07 -5.00
N THR A 67 -1.81 -0.76 -5.99
CA THR A 67 -2.37 -1.97 -6.56
C THR A 67 -1.48 -3.16 -6.22
N SER A 68 -2.07 -4.16 -5.57
CA SER A 68 -1.45 -5.45 -5.28
C SER A 68 -2.16 -6.56 -6.07
N LYS A 69 -1.40 -7.45 -6.68
CA LYS A 69 -1.92 -8.57 -7.47
C LYS A 69 -1.52 -9.90 -6.83
N GLY A 70 -2.49 -10.79 -6.70
CA GLY A 70 -2.31 -12.16 -6.22
C GLY A 70 -2.17 -13.13 -7.39
N TYR A 71 -1.06 -13.86 -7.42
CA TYR A 71 -0.74 -14.88 -8.41
C TYR A 71 -0.75 -16.27 -7.79
N ASP A 72 -1.27 -17.26 -8.52
CA ASP A 72 -1.14 -18.68 -8.16
C ASP A 72 0.24 -19.24 -8.53
N GLU A 73 0.46 -20.53 -8.26
CA GLU A 73 1.70 -21.26 -8.57
C GLU A 73 2.03 -21.35 -10.07
N HIS A 74 1.09 -20.96 -10.95
CA HIS A 74 1.27 -20.92 -12.39
C HIS A 74 1.36 -19.47 -12.91
N ASP A 75 1.64 -18.51 -12.02
CA ASP A 75 1.73 -17.08 -12.32
C ASP A 75 0.44 -16.48 -12.92
N ARG A 76 -0.72 -17.08 -12.64
CA ARG A 76 -2.01 -16.54 -13.09
C ARG A 76 -2.56 -15.60 -12.06
N CYS A 77 -2.95 -14.39 -12.48
CA CYS A 77 -3.62 -13.43 -11.62
C CYS A 77 -4.99 -14.00 -11.18
N VAL A 78 -5.14 -14.25 -9.89
CA VAL A 78 -6.38 -14.76 -9.29
C VAL A 78 -7.14 -13.68 -8.52
N ALA A 79 -6.44 -12.65 -8.05
CA ALA A 79 -7.03 -11.54 -7.31
C ALA A 79 -6.24 -10.24 -7.53
N GLU A 80 -6.92 -9.11 -7.44
CA GLU A 80 -6.36 -7.76 -7.48
C GLU A 80 -6.92 -6.94 -6.32
N PHE A 81 -6.07 -6.17 -5.65
CA PHE A 81 -6.39 -5.34 -4.50
C PHE A 81 -5.93 -3.91 -4.77
N ASN A 82 -6.89 -2.99 -4.87
CA ASN A 82 -6.61 -1.56 -4.96
C ASN A 82 -6.89 -0.95 -3.59
N ILE A 83 -5.85 -0.38 -2.97
CA ILE A 83 -5.93 0.21 -1.64
C ILE A 83 -5.58 1.68 -1.74
N THR A 84 -6.48 2.52 -1.23
CA THR A 84 -6.28 3.96 -1.09
C THR A 84 -5.78 4.24 0.31
N TRP A 85 -4.52 4.68 0.39
CA TRP A 85 -3.86 5.11 1.61
C TRP A 85 -3.91 6.62 1.76
N THR A 86 -3.89 7.08 2.99
CA THR A 86 -3.67 8.47 3.34
C THR A 86 -2.46 8.59 4.25
N PHE A 87 -1.58 9.53 3.94
CA PHE A 87 -0.38 9.85 4.70
C PHE A 87 -0.46 11.28 5.17
N LYS A 88 -0.26 11.50 6.48
CA LYS A 88 -0.25 12.85 7.05
C LYS A 88 0.81 12.94 8.13
N GLU A 89 1.61 14.00 8.11
CA GLU A 89 2.51 14.32 9.21
C GLU A 89 1.71 14.50 10.51
N THR A 90 2.11 13.78 11.55
CA THR A 90 1.55 13.96 12.89
C THR A 90 2.55 14.69 13.77
N SER A 91 2.08 15.75 14.43
CA SER A 91 2.88 16.64 15.27
C SER A 91 3.06 16.14 16.71
N LYS A 92 2.79 14.85 16.99
CA LYS A 92 3.00 14.24 18.30
C LYS A 92 4.31 13.49 18.39
#